data_AF-A0A858AUC4-F1
#
_entry.id   AF-A0A858AUC4-F1
#
_cell.length_a   1.000
_cell.length_b   1.000
_cell.length_c   1.000
_cell.angle_alpha   90.00
_cell.angle_beta   90.00
_cell.angle_gamma   90.00
#
_symmetry.space_group_name_H-M   'P 1'
#
loop_
_entity.id
_entity.type
_entity.pdbx_description
1 polymer ?
#
loop_
_entity_poly.entity_id
_entity_poly.type
_entity_poly.pdbx_seq_one_letter_code
_entity_poly.pdbx_strand_id
1 'polypeptide(L)'
;MKLKKVNNKFNHFLISRYQENKLFFRNDLGEVFYFVSYQKRIEYLKFLNEQLKPFLDIKFISIFKTKTKDRNILAYSSKDELSYETKKSIGIFIKTVFKIKFNIKIDLEMVDFKIAKRNSLTYNKNDLKKIVKKVIEEKSEVMLPAYTKEIRRKINMFLIEYKRIKIKTTGSLGDRRIRIIYNPEK
;
A
#
# COMPACT_ATOMS: atom_id res chain seq x y z
N MET A 1 36.06 -22.69 -21.41
CA MET A 1 35.55 -21.84 -20.31
C MET A 1 34.29 -21.12 -20.80
N LYS A 2 33.08 -21.57 -20.40
CA LYS A 2 31.82 -21.00 -20.92
C LYS A 2 31.53 -19.67 -20.21
N LEU A 3 31.48 -18.57 -20.96
CA LEU A 3 30.98 -17.28 -20.49
C LEU A 3 29.57 -17.46 -19.92
N LYS A 4 29.40 -17.33 -18.59
CA LYS A 4 28.08 -17.22 -17.97
C LYS A 4 27.42 -15.96 -18.54
N LYS A 5 26.45 -16.13 -19.45
CA LYS A 5 25.53 -15.06 -19.85
C LYS A 5 24.94 -14.47 -18.57
N VAL A 6 25.37 -13.27 -18.20
CA VAL A 6 24.74 -12.49 -17.12
C VAL A 6 23.32 -12.27 -17.57
N ASN A 7 22.39 -12.97 -16.93
CA ASN A 7 20.98 -12.88 -17.24
C ASN A 7 20.51 -11.51 -16.72
N ASN A 8 20.67 -10.46 -17.53
CA ASN A 8 20.00 -9.18 -17.34
C ASN A 8 18.50 -9.36 -17.64
N LYS A 9 17.85 -10.32 -16.94
CA LYS A 9 16.40 -10.41 -16.86
C LYS A 9 15.93 -9.18 -16.07
N PHE A 10 15.89 -8.04 -16.75
CA PHE A 10 14.88 -7.04 -16.46
C PHE A 10 13.56 -7.79 -16.49
N ASN A 11 12.95 -7.94 -15.31
CA ASN A 11 11.71 -8.68 -15.11
C ASN A 11 10.75 -8.43 -16.29
N HIS A 12 10.30 -9.50 -16.96
CA HIS A 12 9.25 -9.45 -17.98
C HIS A 12 7.92 -8.82 -17.46
N PHE A 13 7.82 -8.54 -16.16
CA PHE A 13 6.76 -7.74 -15.54
C PHE A 13 6.90 -6.21 -15.73
N LEU A 14 8.05 -5.70 -16.16
CA LEU A 14 8.35 -4.27 -16.33
C LEU A 14 8.27 -3.78 -17.78
N ILE A 15 7.92 -4.65 -18.74
CA ILE A 15 7.54 -4.23 -20.09
C ILE A 15 6.04 -4.44 -20.18
N SER A 16 5.26 -3.53 -19.59
CA SER A 16 3.82 -3.56 -19.79
C SER A 16 3.55 -3.23 -21.26
N ARG A 17 2.73 -4.05 -21.92
CA ARG A 17 2.21 -3.86 -23.29
C ARG A 17 1.43 -2.54 -23.51
N TYR A 18 1.27 -1.73 -22.45
CA TYR A 18 0.56 -0.46 -22.44
C TYR A 18 1.56 0.70 -22.45
N GLN A 19 1.55 1.50 -23.53
CA GLN A 19 2.40 2.70 -23.68
C GLN A 19 2.01 3.82 -22.69
N GLU A 20 0.77 3.82 -22.22
CA GLU A 20 0.21 4.83 -21.32
C GLU A 20 -0.21 4.24 -19.97
N ASN A 21 0.19 4.92 -18.90
CA ASN A 21 -0.24 4.59 -17.54
C ASN A 21 -1.23 5.63 -17.04
N LYS A 22 -2.35 5.17 -16.48
CA LYS A 22 -3.33 6.06 -15.88
C LYS A 22 -2.77 6.70 -14.60
N LEU A 23 -2.55 8.00 -14.63
CA LEU A 23 -2.20 8.83 -13.48
C LEU A 23 -3.10 10.05 -13.49
N PHE A 24 -3.63 10.42 -12.33
CA PHE A 24 -4.47 11.61 -12.17
C PHE A 24 -3.63 12.78 -11.72
N PHE A 25 -3.43 13.78 -12.56
CA PHE A 25 -2.67 14.95 -12.15
C PHE A 25 -3.15 16.20 -12.87
N ARG A 26 -2.87 17.37 -12.27
CA ARG A 26 -3.21 18.67 -12.87
C ARG A 26 -1.93 19.39 -13.26
N ASN A 27 -1.92 20.05 -14.40
CA ASN A 27 -0.87 21.04 -14.68
C ASN A 27 -1.15 22.34 -13.93
N ASP A 28 -0.29 23.33 -14.12
CA ASP A 28 -0.44 24.64 -13.51
C ASP A 28 -1.66 25.43 -13.99
N LEU A 29 -2.07 25.20 -15.24
CA LEU A 29 -3.28 25.76 -15.84
C LEU A 29 -4.57 25.10 -15.31
N GLY A 30 -4.45 24.05 -14.48
CA GLY A 30 -5.57 23.32 -13.90
C GLY A 30 -6.14 22.21 -14.77
N GLU A 31 -5.57 21.98 -15.96
CA GLU A 31 -5.97 20.91 -16.87
C GLU A 31 -5.68 19.55 -16.24
N VAL A 32 -6.67 18.66 -16.32
CA VAL A 32 -6.59 17.32 -15.73
C VAL A 32 -6.06 16.35 -16.76
N PHE A 33 -4.87 15.82 -16.49
CA PHE A 33 -4.27 14.76 -17.29
C PHE A 33 -4.52 13.42 -16.61
N TYR A 34 -4.89 12.44 -17.45
CA TYR A 34 -5.20 11.08 -17.01
C TYR A 34 -4.14 10.06 -17.40
N PHE A 35 -3.13 10.45 -18.20
CA PHE A 35 -2.17 9.54 -18.78
C PHE A 35 -0.75 10.12 -18.72
N VAL A 36 0.20 9.27 -18.34
CA VAL A 36 1.64 9.55 -18.44
C VAL A 36 2.28 8.38 -19.18
N SER A 37 3.25 8.69 -20.05
CA SER A 37 4.04 7.65 -20.70
C SER A 37 4.77 6.79 -19.65
N TYR A 38 4.99 5.53 -19.97
CA TYR A 38 5.72 4.64 -19.08
C TYR A 38 7.13 5.17 -18.71
N GLN A 39 7.82 5.79 -19.67
CA GLN A 39 9.15 6.38 -19.47
C GLN A 39 9.13 7.49 -18.42
N LYS A 40 8.21 8.45 -18.52
CA LYS A 40 8.06 9.53 -17.53
C LYS A 40 7.70 8.97 -16.14
N ARG A 41 6.86 7.93 -16.08
CA ARG A 41 6.55 7.25 -14.81
C ARG A 41 7.81 6.67 -14.15
N ILE A 42 8.69 6.03 -14.93
CA ILE A 42 9.96 5.51 -14.42
C ILE A 42 10.86 6.65 -13.96
N GLU A 43 10.96 7.73 -14.74
CA GLU A 43 11.74 8.91 -14.41
C GLU A 43 11.33 9.49 -13.06
N TYR A 44 10.03 9.67 -12.82
CA TYR A 44 9.50 10.14 -11.54
C TYR A 44 9.93 9.22 -10.39
N LEU A 45 9.79 7.90 -10.56
CA LEU A 45 10.16 6.94 -9.52
C LEU A 45 11.66 6.88 -9.26
N LYS A 46 12.50 7.00 -10.28
CA LYS A 46 13.96 7.06 -10.13
C LYS A 46 14.36 8.30 -9.36
N PHE A 47 13.86 9.47 -9.79
CA PHE A 47 14.14 10.74 -9.13
C PHE A 47 13.75 10.70 -7.65
N LEU A 48 12.51 10.28 -7.34
CA LEU A 48 12.06 10.18 -5.95
C LEU A 48 12.93 9.24 -5.10
N ASN A 49 13.30 8.08 -5.64
CA ASN A 49 14.14 7.13 -4.92
C ASN A 49 15.55 7.69 -4.69
N GLU A 50 16.15 8.37 -5.67
CA GLU A 50 17.47 8.99 -5.54
C GLU A 50 17.47 10.10 -4.49
N GLN A 51 16.44 10.97 -4.49
CA GLN A 51 16.33 12.07 -3.54
C GLN A 51 16.06 11.61 -2.11
N LEU A 52 15.29 10.53 -1.91
CA LEU A 52 14.96 10.05 -0.55
C LEU A 52 15.93 9.01 0.01
N LYS A 53 16.75 8.37 -0.83
CA LYS A 53 17.72 7.35 -0.40
C LYS A 53 18.63 7.79 0.76
N PRO A 54 19.12 9.04 0.85
CA PRO A 54 19.97 9.48 1.96
C PRO A 54 19.22 9.61 3.29
N PHE A 55 17.90 9.80 3.25
CA PHE A 55 17.12 10.16 4.44
C PHE A 55 16.29 9.00 4.97
N LEU A 56 15.90 8.06 4.11
CA LEU A 56 14.91 7.03 4.44
C LEU A 56 15.26 5.70 3.76
N ASP A 57 15.19 4.59 4.50
CA ASP A 57 15.24 3.22 3.96
C ASP A 57 13.87 2.81 3.38
N ILE A 58 13.46 3.55 2.35
CA ILE A 58 12.21 3.35 1.63
C ILE A 58 12.53 3.28 0.14
N LYS A 59 11.90 2.32 -0.55
CA LYS A 59 11.94 2.23 -2.00
C LYS A 59 10.54 2.38 -2.57
N PHE A 60 10.31 3.42 -3.37
CA PHE A 60 9.12 3.53 -4.20
C PHE A 60 9.20 2.57 -5.37
N ILE A 61 8.14 1.79 -5.56
CA ILE A 61 8.07 0.69 -6.52
C ILE A 61 7.24 1.10 -7.73
N SER A 62 6.12 1.79 -7.47
CA SER A 62 5.12 2.06 -8.51
C SER A 62 4.24 3.23 -8.12
N ILE A 63 3.75 3.95 -9.13
CA ILE A 63 2.74 4.99 -8.99
C ILE A 63 1.64 4.73 -10.02
N PHE A 64 0.37 4.73 -9.60
CA PHE A 64 -0.77 4.40 -10.47
C PHE A 64 -2.11 4.93 -9.94
N LYS A 65 -3.08 5.22 -10.81
CA LYS A 65 -4.46 5.52 -10.41
C LYS A 65 -5.24 4.24 -10.10
N THR A 66 -6.03 4.23 -9.03
CA THR A 66 -7.06 3.20 -8.82
C THR A 66 -8.41 3.63 -9.39
N LYS A 67 -9.21 2.69 -9.91
CA LYS A 67 -10.55 2.99 -10.42
C LYS A 67 -11.50 3.50 -9.33
N THR A 68 -11.29 3.12 -8.09
CA THR A 68 -12.22 3.33 -6.96
C THR A 68 -11.99 4.62 -6.19
N LYS A 69 -10.88 5.33 -6.43
CA LYS A 69 -10.55 6.58 -5.74
C LYS A 69 -9.96 7.56 -6.77
N ASP A 70 -10.36 8.84 -6.70
CA ASP A 70 -9.74 9.91 -7.48
C ASP A 70 -8.40 10.38 -6.89
N ARG A 71 -7.55 9.40 -6.55
CA ARG A 71 -6.21 9.59 -6.02
C ARG A 71 -5.27 8.58 -6.66
N ASN A 72 -4.02 8.99 -6.82
CA ASN A 72 -2.96 8.06 -7.19
C ASN A 72 -2.51 7.28 -5.96
N ILE A 73 -2.06 6.06 -6.17
CA ILE A 73 -1.38 5.26 -5.17
C ILE A 73 0.10 5.27 -5.48
N LEU A 74 0.90 5.63 -4.48
CA LEU A 74 2.35 5.45 -4.50
C LEU A 74 2.70 4.23 -3.65
N ALA A 75 3.02 3.14 -4.34
CA ALA A 75 3.45 1.90 -3.71
C ALA A 75 4.91 2.01 -3.27
N TYR A 76 5.18 1.67 -2.03
CA TYR A 76 6.53 1.62 -1.48
C TYR A 76 6.82 0.26 -0.81
N SER A 77 8.10 0.04 -0.53
CA SER A 77 8.61 -1.04 0.32
C SER A 77 9.55 -0.41 1.33
N SER A 78 9.39 -0.77 2.60
CA SER A 78 10.33 -0.44 3.67
C SER A 78 10.54 -1.68 4.55
N LYS A 79 11.64 -1.66 5.32
CA LYS A 79 11.89 -2.68 6.35
C LYS A 79 10.96 -2.55 7.54
N ASP A 80 10.50 -1.33 7.83
CA ASP A 80 9.63 -1.02 8.96
C ASP A 80 8.28 -0.48 8.48
N GLU A 81 7.27 -0.52 9.34
CA GLU A 81 6.01 0.16 9.05
C GLU A 81 6.17 1.65 9.33
N LEU A 82 5.90 2.49 8.33
CA LEU A 82 5.93 3.94 8.50
C LEU A 82 4.68 4.40 9.25
N SER A 83 4.90 5.26 10.26
CA SER A 83 3.82 5.94 10.98
C SER A 83 3.01 6.85 10.05
N TYR A 84 1.82 7.26 10.51
CA TYR A 84 0.94 8.16 9.76
C TYR A 84 1.60 9.52 9.52
N GLU A 85 2.28 10.08 10.53
CA GLU A 85 2.98 11.37 10.49
C GLU A 85 4.12 11.34 9.48
N THR A 86 4.89 10.24 9.47
CA THR A 86 5.98 10.03 8.51
C THR A 86 5.45 9.93 7.09
N LYS A 87 4.39 9.13 6.86
CA LYS A 87 3.73 9.04 5.54
C LYS A 87 3.20 10.40 5.08
N LYS A 88 2.61 11.18 5.99
CA LYS A 88 2.10 12.54 5.69
C LYS A 88 3.22 13.47 5.27
N SER A 89 4.33 13.48 6.00
CA SER A 89 5.49 14.32 5.72
C SER A 89 6.14 13.98 4.37
N ILE A 90 6.35 12.69 4.10
CA ILE A 90 6.84 12.21 2.80
C ILE A 90 5.86 12.58 1.68
N GLY A 91 4.55 12.44 1.91
CA GLY A 91 3.53 12.83 0.95
C GLY A 91 3.59 14.31 0.58
N ILE A 92 3.79 15.20 1.56
CA ILE A 92 3.97 16.64 1.32
C ILE A 92 5.23 16.89 0.50
N PHE A 93 6.36 16.29 0.88
CA PHE A 93 7.62 16.40 0.14
C PHE A 93 7.45 16.00 -1.34
N ILE A 94 6.84 14.85 -1.60
CA ILE A 94 6.63 14.37 -2.97
C ILE A 94 5.75 15.33 -3.76
N LYS A 95 4.64 15.82 -3.16
CA LYS A 95 3.76 16.80 -3.82
C LYS A 95 4.51 18.08 -4.20
N THR A 96 5.36 18.57 -3.30
CA THR A 96 6.21 19.74 -3.54
C THR A 96 7.21 19.49 -4.66
N VAL A 97 7.90 18.35 -4.64
CA VAL A 97 8.84 17.94 -5.70
C VAL A 97 8.15 17.86 -7.05
N PHE A 98 6.96 17.25 -7.13
CA PHE A 98 6.22 17.15 -8.39
C PHE A 98 5.82 18.51 -8.94
N LYS A 99 5.42 19.43 -8.05
CA LYS A 99 5.10 20.80 -8.43
C LYS A 99 6.32 21.53 -8.97
N ILE A 100 7.45 21.49 -8.26
CA ILE A 100 8.64 22.27 -8.62
C ILE A 100 9.37 21.67 -9.83
N LYS A 101 9.60 20.35 -9.84
CA LYS A 101 10.45 19.71 -10.84
C LYS A 101 9.72 19.36 -12.12
N PHE A 102 8.45 18.96 -12.01
CA PHE A 102 7.69 18.43 -13.14
C PHE A 102 6.51 19.31 -13.55
N ASN A 103 6.27 20.41 -12.82
CA ASN A 103 5.13 21.29 -13.01
C ASN A 103 3.76 20.59 -12.90
N ILE A 104 3.68 19.65 -11.95
CA ILE A 104 2.54 18.76 -11.79
C ILE A 104 1.99 18.83 -10.36
N LYS A 105 0.68 19.06 -10.23
CA LYS A 105 -0.06 18.89 -8.98
C LYS A 105 -0.65 17.49 -8.94
N ILE A 106 -0.19 16.69 -7.97
CA ILE A 106 -0.58 15.29 -7.83
C ILE A 106 -1.19 15.03 -6.46
N ASP A 107 -2.29 14.27 -6.39
CA ASP A 107 -2.79 13.73 -5.13
C ASP A 107 -2.43 12.25 -5.01
N LEU A 108 -1.89 11.86 -3.85
CA LEU A 108 -1.22 10.59 -3.63
C LEU A 108 -1.62 9.99 -2.28
N GLU A 109 -1.87 8.69 -2.29
CA GLU A 109 -1.96 7.86 -1.10
C GLU A 109 -0.77 6.89 -1.11
N MET A 110 0.00 6.87 -0.02
CA MET A 110 1.15 5.96 0.13
C MET A 110 0.71 4.63 0.70
N VAL A 111 1.15 3.54 0.07
CA VAL A 111 0.82 2.17 0.50
C VAL A 111 2.07 1.30 0.52
N ASP A 112 2.32 0.62 1.63
CA ASP A 112 3.31 -0.47 1.67
C ASP A 112 2.69 -1.74 1.06
N PHE A 113 3.20 -2.19 -0.08
CA PHE A 113 2.67 -3.40 -0.73
C PHE A 113 3.19 -4.70 -0.11
N LYS A 114 4.23 -4.63 0.71
CA LYS A 114 4.84 -5.81 1.36
C LYS A 114 4.35 -6.04 2.78
N ILE A 115 3.77 -5.04 3.44
CA ILE A 115 3.31 -5.14 4.83
C ILE A 115 2.39 -6.35 5.04
N ALA A 116 1.40 -6.53 4.17
CA ALA A 116 0.46 -7.63 4.22
C ALA A 116 1.17 -8.99 4.14
N LYS A 117 2.20 -9.11 3.30
CA LYS A 117 3.00 -10.34 3.15
C LYS A 117 3.86 -10.59 4.38
N ARG A 118 4.51 -9.55 4.93
CA ARG A 118 5.34 -9.64 6.15
C ARG A 118 4.51 -10.12 7.33
N ASN A 119 3.38 -9.47 7.60
CA ASN A 119 2.49 -9.85 8.69
C ASN A 119 1.89 -11.25 8.48
N SER A 120 1.60 -11.64 7.24
CA SER A 120 1.08 -12.99 6.97
C SER A 120 2.07 -14.12 7.33
N LEU A 121 3.38 -13.85 7.40
CA LEU A 121 4.37 -14.85 7.84
C LEU A 121 4.34 -15.11 9.34
N THR A 122 3.90 -14.13 10.13
CA THR A 122 3.81 -14.22 11.60
C THR A 122 2.40 -14.53 12.10
N TYR A 123 1.45 -14.81 11.19
CA TYR A 123 0.08 -15.12 11.55
C TYR A 123 -0.03 -16.45 12.31
N ASN A 124 -0.71 -16.41 13.46
CA ASN A 124 -0.99 -17.58 14.29
C ASN A 124 -2.46 -17.59 14.74
N LYS A 125 -3.11 -18.74 14.60
CA LYS A 125 -4.51 -18.96 15.02
C LYS A 125 -4.70 -18.83 16.54
N ASN A 126 -3.70 -19.22 17.33
CA ASN A 126 -3.77 -19.14 18.80
C ASN A 126 -3.76 -17.70 19.29
N ASP A 127 -3.00 -16.81 18.65
CA ASP A 127 -2.98 -15.40 19.01
C ASP A 127 -4.30 -14.72 18.62
N LEU A 128 -4.88 -15.11 17.47
CA LEU A 128 -6.23 -14.66 17.08
C LEU A 128 -7.28 -15.06 18.12
N LYS A 129 -7.25 -16.29 18.64
CA LYS A 129 -8.15 -16.72 19.73
C LYS A 129 -8.05 -15.85 20.97
N LYS A 130 -6.81 -15.51 21.39
CA LYS A 130 -6.57 -14.62 22.54
C LYS A 130 -7.16 -13.23 22.29
N ILE A 131 -6.96 -12.68 21.09
CA ILE A 131 -7.53 -11.37 20.70
C ILE A 131 -9.05 -11.40 20.75
N VAL A 132 -9.69 -12.45 20.22
CA VAL A 132 -11.15 -12.59 20.25
C VAL A 132 -11.68 -12.66 21.68
N LYS A 133 -11.05 -13.48 22.54
CA LYS A 133 -11.40 -13.58 23.95
C LYS A 133 -11.34 -12.21 24.63
N LYS A 134 -10.24 -11.49 24.44
CA LYS A 134 -10.04 -10.13 24.96
C LYS A 134 -11.14 -9.17 24.49
N VAL A 135 -11.47 -9.16 23.20
CA VAL A 135 -12.53 -8.30 22.63
C VAL A 135 -13.89 -8.59 23.27
N ILE A 136 -14.22 -9.85 23.54
CA ILE A 136 -15.49 -10.24 24.17
C ILE A 136 -15.52 -9.84 25.64
N GLU A 137 -14.44 -10.10 26.38
CA GLU A 137 -14.34 -9.81 27.83
C GLU A 137 -14.35 -8.31 28.11
N GLU A 138 -13.58 -7.53 27.35
CA GLU A 138 -13.47 -6.09 27.50
C GLU A 138 -14.58 -5.31 26.78
N LYS A 139 -15.44 -6.00 26.01
CA LYS A 139 -16.48 -5.39 25.16
C LYS A 139 -15.91 -4.29 24.25
N SER A 140 -14.72 -4.52 23.72
CA SER A 140 -13.93 -3.51 23.01
C SER A 140 -13.87 -3.77 21.51
N GLU A 141 -12.96 -3.09 20.82
CA GLU A 141 -12.64 -3.36 19.43
C GLU A 141 -11.13 -3.39 19.20
N VAL A 142 -10.71 -4.22 18.25
CA VAL A 142 -9.30 -4.36 17.89
C VAL A 142 -9.16 -4.32 16.37
N MET A 143 -8.19 -3.54 15.90
CA MET A 143 -7.77 -3.54 14.52
C MET A 143 -6.58 -4.48 14.36
N LEU A 144 -6.75 -5.54 13.58
CA LEU A 144 -5.67 -6.45 13.25
C LEU A 144 -4.67 -5.79 12.28
N PRO A 145 -3.42 -6.27 12.24
CA PRO A 145 -2.46 -5.90 11.20
C PRO A 145 -3.01 -6.16 9.79
N ALA A 146 -2.41 -5.49 8.80
CA ALA A 146 -2.75 -5.75 7.40
C ALA A 146 -2.27 -7.16 7.03
N TYR A 147 -3.14 -7.93 6.36
CA TYR A 147 -2.84 -9.29 5.93
C TYR A 147 -3.18 -9.49 4.46
N THR A 148 -2.53 -10.48 3.83
CA THR A 148 -2.86 -10.92 2.48
C THR A 148 -4.33 -11.36 2.38
N LYS A 149 -4.89 -11.35 1.16
CA LYS A 149 -6.29 -11.75 0.91
C LYS A 149 -6.57 -13.17 1.43
N GLU A 150 -5.61 -14.08 1.28
CA GLU A 150 -5.72 -15.47 1.74
C GLU A 150 -5.86 -15.56 3.26
N ILE A 151 -4.92 -14.95 4.02
CA ILE A 151 -4.97 -14.95 5.49
C ILE A 151 -6.22 -14.23 5.99
N ARG A 152 -6.62 -13.11 5.40
CA ARG A 152 -7.87 -12.41 5.76
C ARG A 152 -9.10 -13.29 5.57
N ARG A 153 -9.15 -14.11 4.53
CA ARG A 153 -10.23 -15.09 4.33
C ARG A 153 -10.23 -16.14 5.44
N LYS A 154 -9.06 -16.68 5.82
CA LYS A 154 -8.93 -17.64 6.94
C LYS A 154 -9.41 -17.03 8.26
N ILE A 155 -9.02 -15.79 8.56
CA ILE A 155 -9.47 -15.05 9.74
C ILE A 155 -11.00 -14.87 9.72
N ASN A 156 -11.57 -14.37 8.62
CA ASN A 156 -13.01 -14.15 8.52
C ASN A 156 -13.81 -15.44 8.70
N MET A 157 -13.36 -16.55 8.10
CA MET A 157 -13.98 -17.86 8.29
C MET A 157 -13.94 -18.32 9.75
N PHE A 158 -12.83 -18.08 10.44
CA PHE A 158 -12.72 -18.41 11.86
C PHE A 158 -13.63 -17.53 12.74
N LEU A 159 -13.70 -16.23 12.45
CA LEU A 159 -14.45 -15.28 13.27
C LEU A 159 -15.96 -15.38 13.08
N ILE A 160 -16.45 -15.90 11.96
CA ILE A 160 -17.90 -16.02 11.68
C ILE A 160 -18.61 -16.95 12.67
N GLU A 161 -17.88 -17.86 13.30
CA GLU A 161 -18.36 -18.79 14.31
C GLU A 161 -18.75 -18.08 15.62
N TYR A 162 -18.26 -16.84 15.84
CA TYR A 162 -18.47 -16.09 17.07
C TYR A 162 -19.64 -15.10 16.96
N LYS A 163 -20.81 -15.45 17.53
CA LYS A 163 -22.03 -14.60 17.49
C LYS A 163 -21.85 -13.19 18.09
N ARG A 164 -20.99 -13.06 19.10
CA ARG A 164 -20.69 -11.80 19.80
C ARG A 164 -19.63 -10.94 19.11
N ILE A 165 -19.25 -11.29 17.88
CA ILE A 165 -18.22 -10.59 17.10
C ILE A 165 -18.82 -10.08 15.80
N LYS A 166 -18.61 -8.79 15.55
CA LYS A 166 -18.84 -8.15 14.25
C LYS A 166 -17.50 -7.92 13.56
N ILE A 167 -17.43 -8.30 12.30
CA ILE A 167 -16.21 -8.20 11.49
C ILE A 167 -16.38 -7.10 10.44
N LYS A 168 -15.41 -6.19 10.33
CA LYS A 168 -15.33 -5.22 9.22
C LYS A 168 -13.95 -5.26 8.59
N THR A 169 -13.87 -5.15 7.27
CA THR A 169 -12.59 -4.93 6.58
C THR A 169 -12.46 -3.46 6.22
N THR A 170 -11.36 -2.83 6.63
CA THR A 170 -11.06 -1.41 6.37
C THR A 170 -9.69 -1.26 5.71
N GLY A 171 -9.37 -0.06 5.21
CA GLY A 171 -8.07 0.25 4.62
C GLY A 171 -8.02 0.15 3.10
N SER A 172 -6.96 0.71 2.52
CA SER A 172 -6.76 0.76 1.07
C SER A 172 -6.13 -0.52 0.52
N LEU A 173 -6.03 -0.60 -0.81
CA LEU A 173 -5.41 -1.74 -1.49
C LEU A 173 -3.97 -1.90 -0.97
N GLY A 174 -3.57 -3.09 -0.52
CA GLY A 174 -2.24 -3.37 0.04
C GLY A 174 -2.15 -3.23 1.58
N ASP A 175 -3.01 -2.42 2.18
CA ASP A 175 -3.06 -2.16 3.64
C ASP A 175 -4.47 -2.48 4.22
N ARG A 176 -5.17 -3.46 3.63
CA ARG A 176 -6.49 -3.87 4.12
C ARG A 176 -6.35 -4.62 5.44
N ARG A 177 -7.05 -4.14 6.47
CA ARG A 177 -7.06 -4.64 7.84
C ARG A 177 -8.43 -5.20 8.20
N ILE A 178 -8.46 -6.12 9.15
CA ILE A 178 -9.69 -6.65 9.74
C ILE A 178 -9.89 -5.97 11.09
N ARG A 179 -11.05 -5.37 11.29
CA ARG A 179 -11.51 -4.83 12.57
C ARG A 179 -12.48 -5.83 13.19
N ILE A 180 -12.15 -6.27 14.40
CA ILE A 180 -12.96 -7.15 15.24
C ILE A 180 -13.65 -6.26 16.27
N ILE A 181 -14.97 -6.31 16.32
CA ILE A 181 -15.79 -5.42 17.15
C ILE A 181 -16.71 -6.29 18.00
N TYR A 182 -16.80 -6.02 19.31
CA TYR A 182 -17.80 -6.64 20.15
C TYR A 182 -19.23 -6.32 19.65
N ASN A 183 -20.08 -7.34 19.60
CA ASN A 183 -21.49 -7.22 19.26
C ASN A 183 -22.33 -7.68 20.46
N PRO A 184 -23.00 -6.76 21.18
CA PRO A 184 -23.94 -7.15 22.22
C PRO A 184 -25.09 -7.94 21.58
N GLU A 185 -25.44 -9.08 22.18
CA GLU A 185 -26.66 -9.79 21.80
C GLU A 185 -27.86 -8.88 22.11
N LYS A 186 -28.81 -8.80 21.16
CA LYS A 186 -30.09 -8.13 21.37
C LYS A 186 -31.03 -9.06 22.14
#